data_AF-A0A2I4CV42-F1
#
_entry.id   AF-A0A2I4CV42-F1
#
_cell.length_a   1.000
_cell.length_b   1.000
_cell.length_c   1.000
_cell.angle_alpha   90.00
_cell.angle_beta   90.00
_cell.angle_gamma   90.00
#
_symmetry.space_group_name_H-M   'P 1'
#
loop_
_entity.id
_entity.type
_entity.pdbx_description
1 polymer ?
#
loop_
_entity_poly.entity_id
_entity_poly.type
_entity_poly.pdbx_seq_one_letter_code
_entity_poly.pdbx_strand_id
1 'polypeptide(L)'
;MICQFKDEMILKYPLKYSFINEKGTDADGVARDVYAAFWNEFLDCAAEGADMRVPSLSPKWQEEEWKAVGRILAKGFLDQGYFPLRLAPAFTTALIFGEHAVCNDVLFESFLLYLSQCERDLIATSLQEDIDSDTQDELLDLLDRLGVKMVPTRENLKAVLLQVAHKQIIQEPKYALDNMSAVSGQPLRTAIATTATIQVMYEEKKPTCRKVLKLIEATPVTPAEKQALRFLQQYIRGLDEVGLRRFLRFVTGSDVICVTNVEVIFTALEGLARRPIAHTCGSVLELPCTYKSYPELRVEMENVLTSNYYIMDIV
;
A
#
# COMPACT_ATOMS: atom_id res chain seq x y z
N MET A 1 3.25 7.55 16.21
CA MET A 1 2.13 8.26 15.57
C MET A 1 0.84 8.17 16.40
N ILE A 2 0.34 6.97 16.73
CA ILE A 2 -0.93 6.75 17.46
C ILE A 2 -1.15 7.69 18.65
N CYS A 3 -0.18 7.81 19.58
CA CYS A 3 -0.34 8.64 20.78
C CYS A 3 -0.68 10.11 20.47
N GLN A 4 -0.11 10.68 19.40
CA GLN A 4 -0.39 12.07 19.02
C GLN A 4 -1.77 12.20 18.36
N PHE A 5 -2.19 11.19 17.59
CA PHE A 5 -3.49 11.16 16.91
C PHE A 5 -4.66 10.81 17.84
N LYS A 6 -4.43 10.66 19.15
CA LYS A 6 -5.50 10.64 20.15
C LYS A 6 -6.14 12.01 20.33
N ASP A 7 -5.41 13.11 20.08
CA ASP A 7 -5.99 14.45 20.08
C ASP A 7 -6.93 14.63 18.88
N GLU A 8 -8.20 14.96 19.15
CA GLU A 8 -9.21 15.14 18.11
C GLU A 8 -8.97 16.37 17.24
N MET A 9 -8.28 17.38 17.79
CA MET A 9 -8.00 18.61 17.08
C MET A 9 -6.92 18.42 16.01
N ILE A 10 -6.21 17.28 16.01
CA ILE A 10 -5.15 16.99 15.06
C ILE A 10 -5.61 17.05 13.59
N LEU A 11 -6.89 16.76 13.33
CA LEU A 11 -7.45 16.84 11.98
C LEU A 11 -7.58 18.30 11.48
N LYS A 12 -7.69 19.27 12.37
CA LYS A 12 -7.95 20.68 12.05
C LYS A 12 -6.69 21.51 11.80
N TYR A 13 -5.52 20.99 12.18
CA TYR A 13 -4.26 21.72 12.08
C TYR A 13 -3.37 21.15 10.97
N PRO A 14 -2.56 21.99 10.31
CA PRO A 14 -1.45 21.50 9.50
C PRO A 14 -0.44 20.80 10.41
N LEU A 15 0.07 19.65 9.98
CA LEU A 15 1.04 18.87 10.75
C LEU A 15 2.42 18.99 10.12
N LYS A 16 3.43 19.09 10.98
CA LYS A 16 4.84 19.09 10.58
C LYS A 16 5.50 17.81 11.02
N TYR A 17 6.26 17.21 10.13
CA TYR A 17 6.97 15.95 10.38
C TYR A 17 8.47 16.15 10.28
N SER A 18 9.21 15.44 11.14
CA SER A 18 10.66 15.33 11.10
C SER A 18 11.07 13.96 11.63
N PHE A 19 12.08 13.36 11.01
CA PHE A 19 12.70 12.15 11.53
C PHE A 19 13.80 12.52 12.53
N ILE A 20 13.88 11.77 13.63
CA ILE A 20 14.89 12.00 14.67
C ILE A 20 16.27 11.70 14.05
N ASN A 21 17.19 12.66 14.13
CA ASN A 21 18.55 12.61 13.57
C ASN A 21 18.68 12.75 12.04
N GLU A 22 17.61 13.13 11.33
CA GLU A 22 17.71 13.46 9.90
C GLU A 22 17.55 14.97 9.69
N LYS A 23 18.43 15.56 8.87
CA LYS A 23 18.31 16.96 8.44
C LYS A 23 17.24 17.10 7.35
N GLY A 24 16.01 16.66 7.64
CA GLY A 24 14.84 16.85 6.79
C GLY A 24 13.83 17.73 7.53
N THR A 25 13.65 18.98 7.07
CA THR A 25 12.63 19.88 7.62
C THR A 25 11.42 19.90 6.70
N ASP A 26 10.25 19.54 7.24
CA ASP A 26 8.88 19.85 6.79
C ASP A 26 8.68 20.16 5.29
N ALA A 27 8.48 19.12 4.50
CA ALA A 27 7.91 19.21 3.15
C ALA A 27 7.10 17.93 2.83
N ASP A 28 6.20 18.01 1.84
CA ASP A 28 5.19 16.98 1.55
C ASP A 28 5.77 15.56 1.39
N GLY A 29 7.00 15.44 0.88
CA GLY A 29 7.71 14.17 0.78
C GLY A 29 7.94 13.47 2.13
N VAL A 30 8.32 14.22 3.16
CA VAL A 30 8.54 13.69 4.52
C VAL A 30 7.21 13.27 5.15
N ALA A 31 6.16 14.07 4.97
CA ALA A 31 4.82 13.72 5.47
C ALA A 31 4.33 12.41 4.85
N ARG A 32 4.41 12.27 3.51
CA ARG A 32 4.07 11.04 2.81
C ARG A 32 4.85 9.84 3.34
N ASP A 33 6.15 10.00 3.60
CA ASP A 33 6.99 8.89 4.09
C ASP A 33 6.60 8.47 5.51
N VAL A 34 6.22 9.41 6.37
CA VAL A 34 5.68 9.08 7.70
C VAL A 34 4.38 8.28 7.60
N TYR A 35 3.45 8.65 6.72
CA TYR A 35 2.21 7.89 6.52
C TYR A 35 2.49 6.52 5.91
N ALA A 36 3.35 6.44 4.89
CA ALA A 36 3.76 5.17 4.28
C ALA A 36 4.45 4.25 5.28
N ALA A 37 5.34 4.78 6.13
CA ALA A 37 6.00 4.04 7.19
C ALA A 37 4.98 3.48 8.19
N PHE A 38 4.10 4.35 8.71
CA PHE A 38 3.09 3.95 9.67
C PHE A 38 2.18 2.85 9.13
N TRP A 39 1.65 3.01 7.91
CA TRP A 39 0.71 2.05 7.34
C TRP A 39 1.37 0.72 6.97
N ASN A 40 2.63 0.73 6.50
CA ASN A 40 3.35 -0.51 6.29
C ASN A 40 3.57 -1.27 7.60
N GLU A 41 4.06 -0.60 8.65
CA GLU A 41 4.24 -1.24 9.97
C GLU A 41 2.90 -1.71 10.55
N PHE A 42 1.86 -0.88 10.48
CA PHE A 42 0.53 -1.24 10.97
C PHE A 42 -0.03 -2.48 10.26
N LEU A 43 0.01 -2.49 8.93
CA LEU A 43 -0.55 -3.60 8.15
C LEU A 43 0.27 -4.87 8.30
N ASP A 44 1.58 -4.77 8.55
CA ASP A 44 2.45 -5.94 8.75
C ASP A 44 2.33 -6.54 10.17
N CYS A 45 2.11 -5.70 11.19
CA CYS A 45 2.20 -6.12 12.59
C CYS A 45 0.86 -6.14 13.36
N ALA A 46 -0.18 -5.47 12.85
CA ALA A 46 -1.46 -5.28 13.55
C ALA A 46 -2.68 -5.45 12.63
N ALA A 47 -2.49 -6.08 11.47
CA ALA A 47 -3.55 -6.44 10.55
C ALA A 47 -3.38 -7.88 10.06
N GLU A 48 -4.48 -8.50 9.67
CA GLU A 48 -4.52 -9.87 9.15
C GLU A 48 -4.81 -9.90 7.66
N GLY A 49 -4.36 -10.97 7.00
CA GLY A 49 -4.49 -11.18 5.57
C GLY A 49 -3.15 -11.15 4.82
N ALA A 50 -3.20 -11.40 3.52
CA ALA A 50 -2.06 -11.45 2.62
C ALA A 50 -1.85 -10.12 1.89
N ASP A 51 -2.28 -10.04 0.62
CA ASP A 51 -2.14 -8.87 -0.25
C ASP A 51 -3.01 -7.71 0.24
N MET A 52 -4.25 -8.05 0.60
CA MET A 52 -5.20 -7.15 1.26
C MET A 52 -5.37 -7.56 2.71
N ARG A 53 -5.60 -6.58 3.57
CA ARG A 53 -5.61 -6.76 5.01
C ARG A 53 -6.71 -5.99 5.68
N VAL A 54 -7.10 -6.47 6.85
CA VAL A 54 -8.03 -5.80 7.76
C VAL A 54 -7.41 -5.73 9.16
N PRO A 55 -7.76 -4.71 9.97
CA PRO A 55 -7.25 -4.60 11.32
C PRO A 55 -7.46 -5.88 12.16
N SER A 56 -6.43 -6.34 12.85
CA SER A 56 -6.53 -7.46 13.78
C SER A 56 -6.83 -6.96 15.19
N LEU A 57 -7.86 -7.51 15.81
CA LEU A 57 -8.20 -7.14 17.18
C LEU A 57 -7.21 -7.75 18.16
N SER A 58 -6.68 -6.92 19.07
CA SER A 58 -5.81 -7.37 20.14
C SER A 58 -6.13 -6.66 21.45
N PRO A 59 -5.79 -7.24 22.61
CA PRO A 59 -6.00 -6.57 23.90
C PRO A 59 -5.25 -5.23 24.03
N LYS A 60 -4.22 -5.02 23.20
CA LYS A 60 -3.38 -3.81 23.21
C LYS A 60 -4.16 -2.56 22.79
N TRP A 61 -5.12 -2.69 21.87
CA TRP A 61 -5.75 -1.54 21.21
C TRP A 61 -7.22 -1.43 21.58
N GLN A 62 -7.58 -0.29 22.16
CA GLN A 62 -8.92 0.02 22.62
C GLN A 62 -9.50 1.16 21.75
N GLU A 63 -10.67 1.66 22.13
CA GLU A 63 -11.42 2.71 21.43
C GLU A 63 -10.53 3.87 20.93
N GLU A 64 -9.70 4.46 21.81
CA GLU A 64 -8.90 5.64 21.44
C GLU A 64 -7.73 5.31 20.51
N GLU A 65 -7.13 4.12 20.58
CA GLU A 65 -6.13 3.68 19.59
C GLU A 65 -6.78 3.52 18.21
N TRP A 66 -7.96 2.90 18.13
CA TRP A 66 -8.67 2.72 16.86
C TRP A 66 -9.16 4.04 16.27
N LYS A 67 -9.67 4.95 17.11
CA LYS A 67 -9.97 6.33 16.67
C LYS A 67 -8.70 7.02 16.17
N ALA A 68 -7.57 6.90 16.86
CA ALA A 68 -6.31 7.48 16.38
C ALA A 68 -5.92 6.94 14.99
N VAL A 69 -6.07 5.64 14.73
CA VAL A 69 -5.83 5.02 13.41
C VAL A 69 -6.78 5.59 12.35
N GLY A 70 -8.06 5.78 12.69
CA GLY A 70 -9.02 6.46 11.83
C GLY A 70 -8.61 7.90 11.51
N ARG A 71 -8.17 8.68 12.51
CA ARG A 71 -7.66 10.04 12.28
C ARG A 71 -6.39 10.05 11.43
N ILE A 72 -5.48 9.08 11.59
CA ILE A 72 -4.30 8.92 10.72
C ILE A 72 -4.71 8.66 9.27
N LEU A 73 -5.69 7.77 9.04
CA LEU A 73 -6.24 7.48 7.72
C LEU A 73 -6.79 8.76 7.05
N ALA A 74 -7.70 9.44 7.76
CA ALA A 74 -8.32 10.66 7.24
C ALA A 74 -7.28 11.74 6.96
N LYS A 75 -6.33 11.96 7.88
CA LYS A 75 -5.32 13.01 7.74
C LYS A 75 -4.36 12.76 6.60
N GLY A 76 -3.86 11.52 6.46
CA GLY A 76 -2.97 11.15 5.36
C GLY A 76 -3.65 11.31 3.99
N PHE A 77 -4.93 10.96 3.91
CA PHE A 77 -5.68 11.12 2.66
C PHE A 77 -5.99 12.58 2.34
N LEU A 78 -6.51 13.34 3.30
CA LEU A 78 -6.95 14.72 3.08
C LEU A 78 -5.79 15.69 2.85
N ASP A 79 -4.69 15.54 3.59
CA ASP A 79 -3.56 16.47 3.49
C ASP A 79 -2.57 16.06 2.38
N GLN A 80 -2.37 14.76 2.17
CA GLN A 80 -1.26 14.23 1.35
C GLN A 80 -1.72 13.35 0.19
N GLY A 81 -3.04 13.12 0.05
CA GLY A 81 -3.59 12.20 -0.94
C GLY A 81 -3.19 10.74 -0.72
N TYR A 82 -2.59 10.40 0.43
CA TYR A 82 -2.09 9.06 0.72
C TYR A 82 -3.23 8.15 1.17
N PHE A 83 -3.33 6.96 0.61
CA PHE A 83 -4.27 5.93 1.05
C PHE A 83 -3.58 4.56 1.11
N PRO A 84 -3.73 3.79 2.22
CA PRO A 84 -3.10 2.47 2.36
C PRO A 84 -3.81 1.44 1.48
N LEU A 85 -3.29 1.20 0.27
CA LEU A 85 -3.93 0.30 -0.71
C LEU A 85 -3.92 -1.18 -0.35
N ARG A 86 -3.21 -1.56 0.72
CA ARG A 86 -3.27 -2.91 1.31
C ARG A 86 -4.42 -3.06 2.31
N LEU A 87 -5.16 -2.00 2.63
CA LEU A 87 -6.42 -2.12 3.36
C LEU A 87 -7.47 -2.72 2.42
N ALA A 88 -8.29 -3.67 2.87
CA ALA A 88 -9.25 -4.32 1.97
C ALA A 88 -10.30 -3.31 1.42
N PRO A 89 -10.63 -3.33 0.12
CA PRO A 89 -11.65 -2.46 -0.46
C PRO A 89 -13.05 -2.63 0.18
N ALA A 90 -13.44 -3.86 0.53
CA ALA A 90 -14.69 -4.11 1.24
C ALA A 90 -14.70 -3.49 2.65
N PHE A 91 -13.60 -3.63 3.41
CA PHE A 91 -13.43 -2.97 4.71
C PHE A 91 -13.46 -1.45 4.56
N THR A 92 -12.77 -0.91 3.57
CA THR A 92 -12.75 0.54 3.27
C THR A 92 -14.16 1.05 2.94
N THR A 93 -14.92 0.30 2.15
CA THR A 93 -16.31 0.62 1.81
C THR A 93 -17.18 0.66 3.06
N ALA A 94 -17.07 -0.35 3.92
CA ALA A 94 -17.81 -0.38 5.17
C ALA A 94 -17.39 0.73 6.14
N LEU A 95 -16.10 1.05 6.21
CA LEU A 95 -15.57 2.14 7.05
C LEU A 95 -16.12 3.51 6.61
N ILE A 96 -16.21 3.76 5.30
CA ILE A 96 -16.61 5.08 4.76
C ILE A 96 -18.13 5.20 4.65
N PHE A 97 -18.82 4.17 4.19
CA PHE A 97 -20.25 4.22 3.84
C PHE A 97 -21.14 3.33 4.71
N GLY A 98 -20.56 2.51 5.58
CA GLY A 98 -21.26 1.52 6.37
C GLY A 98 -21.33 0.16 5.68
N GLU A 99 -21.46 -0.89 6.48
CA GLU A 99 -21.49 -2.29 6.06
C GLU A 99 -22.53 -2.58 4.97
N HIS A 100 -23.70 -1.94 5.05
CA HIS A 100 -24.79 -2.07 4.08
C HIS A 100 -24.41 -1.62 2.65
N ALA A 101 -23.33 -0.86 2.48
CA ALA A 101 -22.85 -0.38 1.19
C ALA A 101 -21.88 -1.37 0.51
N VAL A 102 -21.46 -2.43 1.20
CA VAL A 102 -20.54 -3.44 0.65
C VAL A 102 -21.32 -4.43 -0.21
N CYS A 103 -21.02 -4.50 -1.51
CA CYS A 103 -21.61 -5.52 -2.38
C CYS A 103 -20.82 -6.84 -2.32
N ASN A 104 -21.50 -7.94 -2.64
CA ASN A 104 -20.93 -9.29 -2.57
C ASN A 104 -19.70 -9.48 -3.46
N ASP A 105 -19.65 -8.84 -4.64
CA ASP A 105 -18.51 -8.98 -5.55
C ASP A 105 -17.25 -8.36 -4.94
N VAL A 106 -17.35 -7.12 -4.43
CA VAL A 106 -16.23 -6.44 -3.75
C VAL A 106 -15.82 -7.18 -2.48
N LEU A 107 -16.79 -7.73 -1.74
CA LEU A 107 -16.52 -8.55 -0.56
C LEU A 107 -15.73 -9.81 -0.92
N PHE A 108 -16.16 -10.52 -1.96
CA PHE A 108 -15.53 -11.76 -2.39
C PHE A 108 -14.14 -11.52 -2.96
N GLU A 109 -13.96 -10.51 -3.82
CA GLU A 109 -12.65 -10.12 -4.35
C GLU A 109 -11.68 -9.70 -3.22
N SER A 110 -12.17 -8.92 -2.25
CA SER A 110 -11.38 -8.55 -1.08
C SER A 110 -10.96 -9.77 -0.26
N PHE A 111 -11.84 -10.76 -0.11
CA PHE A 111 -11.55 -12.01 0.59
C PHE A 111 -10.52 -12.87 -0.14
N LEU A 112 -10.63 -13.00 -1.47
CA LEU A 112 -9.62 -13.70 -2.25
C LEU A 112 -8.23 -13.05 -2.08
N LEU A 113 -8.17 -11.72 -2.01
CA LEU A 113 -6.92 -10.98 -1.77
C LEU A 113 -6.44 -11.02 -0.31
N TYR A 114 -7.34 -11.31 0.64
CA TYR A 114 -7.00 -11.54 2.04
C TYR A 114 -6.32 -12.89 2.25
N LEU A 115 -6.67 -13.90 1.46
CA LEU A 115 -6.04 -15.21 1.49
C LEU A 115 -4.66 -15.20 0.81
N SER A 116 -3.79 -16.12 1.22
CA SER A 116 -2.52 -16.36 0.54
C SER A 116 -2.75 -16.79 -0.91
N GLN A 117 -1.73 -16.62 -1.76
CA GLN A 117 -1.82 -17.00 -3.17
C GLN A 117 -2.18 -18.48 -3.35
N CYS A 118 -1.60 -19.37 -2.54
CA CYS A 118 -1.90 -20.81 -2.58
C CYS A 118 -3.38 -21.10 -2.27
N GLU A 119 -3.91 -20.52 -1.20
CA GLU A 119 -5.33 -20.69 -0.81
C GLU A 119 -6.29 -20.10 -1.85
N ARG A 120 -5.90 -18.98 -2.47
CA ARG A 120 -6.67 -18.35 -3.56
C ARG A 120 -6.74 -19.27 -4.78
N ASP A 121 -5.62 -19.88 -5.17
CA ASP A 121 -5.56 -20.80 -6.30
C ASP A 121 -6.37 -22.08 -6.02
N LEU A 122 -6.33 -22.58 -4.78
CA LEU A 122 -7.16 -23.69 -4.31
C LEU A 122 -8.66 -23.37 -4.41
N ILE A 123 -9.09 -22.19 -3.95
CA ILE A 123 -10.49 -21.75 -4.07
C ILE A 123 -10.89 -21.59 -5.54
N ALA A 124 -10.03 -20.98 -6.36
CA ALA A 124 -10.32 -20.79 -7.78
C ALA A 124 -10.56 -22.12 -8.50
N THR A 125 -9.69 -23.11 -8.23
CA THR A 125 -9.82 -24.48 -8.75
C THR A 125 -11.09 -25.14 -8.26
N SER A 126 -11.36 -25.09 -6.95
CA SER A 126 -12.53 -25.70 -6.31
C SER A 126 -13.87 -25.15 -6.78
N LEU A 127 -13.89 -23.90 -7.26
CA LEU A 127 -15.10 -23.26 -7.80
C LEU A 127 -15.37 -23.60 -9.26
N GLN A 128 -14.35 -24.00 -10.02
CA GLN A 128 -14.45 -24.19 -11.47
C GLN A 128 -14.52 -25.66 -11.85
N GLU A 129 -13.79 -26.51 -11.17
CA GLU A 129 -13.54 -27.89 -11.56
C GLU A 129 -14.05 -28.88 -10.51
N ASP A 130 -14.21 -30.14 -10.92
CA ASP A 130 -14.34 -31.23 -9.94
C ASP A 130 -12.94 -31.54 -9.42
N ILE A 131 -12.79 -31.50 -8.10
CA ILE A 131 -11.52 -31.65 -7.42
C ILE A 131 -11.28 -33.11 -7.02
N ASP A 132 -10.02 -33.53 -6.99
CA ASP A 132 -9.64 -34.85 -6.48
C ASP A 132 -9.70 -34.91 -4.95
N SER A 133 -9.45 -36.10 -4.38
CA SER A 133 -9.51 -36.31 -2.93
C SER A 133 -8.51 -35.45 -2.18
N ASP A 134 -7.32 -35.27 -2.73
CA ASP A 134 -6.23 -34.56 -2.06
C ASP A 134 -6.55 -33.06 -1.99
N THR A 135 -7.00 -32.49 -3.11
CA THR A 135 -7.47 -31.10 -3.19
C THR A 135 -8.72 -30.88 -2.31
N GLN A 136 -9.60 -31.87 -2.22
CA GLN A 136 -10.77 -31.81 -1.35
C GLN A 136 -10.36 -31.74 0.13
N ASP A 137 -9.37 -32.54 0.56
CA ASP A 137 -8.86 -32.50 1.93
C ASP A 137 -8.18 -31.15 2.25
N GLU A 138 -7.42 -30.58 1.31
CA GLU A 138 -6.84 -29.23 1.45
C GLU A 138 -7.91 -28.14 1.59
N LEU A 139 -8.98 -28.22 0.78
CA LEU A 139 -10.11 -27.28 0.87
C LEU A 139 -10.80 -27.39 2.23
N LEU A 140 -11.00 -28.60 2.74
CA LEU A 140 -11.64 -28.82 4.03
C LEU A 140 -10.77 -28.32 5.20
N ASP A 141 -9.45 -28.48 5.13
CA ASP A 141 -8.52 -27.88 6.11
C ASP A 141 -8.61 -26.35 6.11
N LEU A 142 -8.60 -25.72 4.93
CA LEU A 142 -8.77 -24.27 4.79
C LEU A 142 -10.10 -23.81 5.39
N LEU A 143 -11.20 -24.50 5.06
CA LEU A 143 -12.53 -24.16 5.56
C LEU A 143 -12.62 -24.33 7.09
N ASP A 144 -12.04 -25.37 7.67
CA ASP A 144 -12.02 -25.55 9.12
C ASP A 144 -11.19 -24.46 9.82
N ARG A 145 -10.03 -24.08 9.25
CA ARG A 145 -9.21 -22.95 9.72
C ARG A 145 -10.00 -21.64 9.71
N LEU A 146 -10.85 -21.42 8.71
CA LEU A 146 -11.74 -20.27 8.60
C LEU A 146 -13.00 -20.38 9.47
N GLY A 147 -13.15 -21.50 10.18
CA GLY A 147 -14.22 -21.75 11.15
C GLY A 147 -15.52 -22.28 10.54
N VAL A 148 -15.47 -22.82 9.31
CA VAL A 148 -16.61 -23.49 8.69
C VAL A 148 -16.74 -24.91 9.26
N LYS A 149 -17.93 -25.23 9.77
CA LYS A 149 -18.21 -26.54 10.42
C LYS A 149 -19.05 -27.49 9.57
N MET A 150 -19.36 -27.10 8.35
CA MET A 150 -20.08 -27.93 7.38
C MET A 150 -19.19 -28.25 6.19
N VAL A 151 -19.41 -29.40 5.57
CA VAL A 151 -18.79 -29.75 4.28
C VAL A 151 -19.65 -29.14 3.17
N PRO A 152 -19.14 -28.14 2.42
CA PRO A 152 -19.89 -27.55 1.32
C PRO A 152 -20.03 -28.53 0.15
N THR A 153 -21.10 -28.34 -0.63
CA THR A 153 -21.23 -28.93 -1.97
C THR A 153 -20.69 -27.95 -3.02
N ARG A 154 -20.46 -28.42 -4.24
CA ARG A 154 -20.00 -27.57 -5.34
C ARG A 154 -20.94 -26.38 -5.59
N GLU A 155 -22.25 -26.60 -5.46
CA GLU A 155 -23.29 -25.59 -5.71
C GLU A 155 -23.33 -24.53 -4.61
N ASN A 156 -22.98 -24.87 -3.36
CA ASN A 156 -23.09 -23.96 -2.23
C ASN A 156 -21.74 -23.36 -1.76
N LEU A 157 -20.60 -23.86 -2.28
CA LEU A 157 -19.27 -23.44 -1.87
C LEU A 157 -19.10 -21.91 -1.94
N LYS A 158 -19.49 -21.27 -3.04
CA LYS A 158 -19.39 -19.80 -3.17
C LYS A 158 -20.21 -19.06 -2.11
N ALA A 159 -21.40 -19.57 -1.76
CA ALA A 159 -22.24 -18.96 -0.73
C ALA A 159 -21.61 -19.13 0.66
N VAL A 160 -21.02 -20.28 0.96
CA VAL A 160 -20.26 -20.52 2.20
C VAL A 160 -19.05 -19.58 2.27
N LEU A 161 -18.27 -19.47 1.19
CA LEU A 161 -17.11 -18.56 1.14
C LEU A 161 -17.52 -17.09 1.28
N LEU A 162 -18.69 -16.67 0.79
CA LEU A 162 -19.22 -15.32 1.04
C LEU A 162 -19.54 -15.08 2.53
N GLN A 163 -20.07 -16.08 3.24
CA GLN A 163 -20.28 -15.98 4.69
C GLN A 163 -18.95 -15.87 5.44
N VAL A 164 -17.95 -16.64 5.01
CA VAL A 164 -16.58 -16.55 5.54
C VAL A 164 -15.98 -15.17 5.27
N ALA A 165 -16.10 -14.68 4.04
CA ALA A 165 -15.63 -13.34 3.65
C ALA A 165 -16.25 -12.25 4.52
N HIS A 166 -17.57 -12.31 4.75
CA HIS A 166 -18.25 -11.36 5.63
C HIS A 166 -17.71 -11.43 7.06
N LYS A 167 -17.54 -12.64 7.60
CA LYS A 167 -16.96 -12.85 8.93
C LYS A 167 -15.56 -12.25 9.05
N GLN A 168 -14.64 -12.64 8.18
CA GLN A 168 -13.22 -12.26 8.23
C GLN A 168 -13.00 -10.77 7.95
N ILE A 169 -13.68 -10.21 6.93
CA ILE A 169 -13.39 -8.85 6.46
C ILE A 169 -14.22 -7.78 7.19
N ILE A 170 -15.38 -8.14 7.74
CA ILE A 170 -16.32 -7.18 8.34
C ILE A 170 -16.59 -7.49 9.81
N GLN A 171 -17.04 -8.70 10.16
CA GLN A 171 -17.49 -9.00 11.53
C GLN A 171 -16.33 -9.01 12.54
N GLU A 172 -15.24 -9.70 12.24
CA GLU A 172 -14.08 -9.82 13.12
C GLU A 172 -13.40 -8.46 13.38
N PRO A 173 -13.12 -7.61 12.37
CA PRO A 173 -12.53 -6.30 12.61
C PRO A 173 -13.57 -5.22 12.99
N LYS A 174 -14.83 -5.59 13.30
CA LYS A 174 -15.94 -4.63 13.46
C LYS A 174 -15.68 -3.57 14.53
N TYR A 175 -15.08 -3.96 15.67
CA TYR A 175 -14.76 -3.00 16.72
C TYR A 175 -13.75 -1.94 16.26
N ALA A 176 -12.73 -2.34 15.50
CA ALA A 176 -11.79 -1.40 14.89
C ALA A 176 -12.48 -0.54 13.83
N LEU A 177 -13.30 -1.16 12.97
CA LEU A 177 -14.06 -0.51 11.92
C LEU A 177 -14.94 0.62 12.46
N ASP A 178 -15.76 0.32 13.47
CA ASP A 178 -16.73 1.28 14.02
C ASP A 178 -16.01 2.48 14.67
N ASN A 179 -14.93 2.23 15.43
CA ASN A 179 -14.13 3.28 16.07
C ASN A 179 -13.35 4.13 15.05
N MET A 180 -12.77 3.52 14.03
CA MET A 180 -12.11 4.24 12.93
C MET A 180 -13.12 5.07 12.14
N SER A 181 -14.28 4.50 11.81
CA SER A 181 -15.35 5.14 11.05
C SER A 181 -15.93 6.36 11.78
N ALA A 182 -16.10 6.26 13.11
CA ALA A 182 -16.65 7.34 13.94
C ALA A 182 -15.91 8.68 13.77
N VAL A 183 -14.61 8.64 13.48
CA VAL A 183 -13.77 9.84 13.34
C VAL A 183 -13.28 10.11 11.92
N SER A 184 -13.28 9.10 11.05
CA SER A 184 -12.76 9.22 9.67
C SER A 184 -13.82 9.12 8.58
N GLY A 185 -14.96 8.47 8.86
CA GLY A 185 -16.00 8.22 7.86
C GLY A 185 -16.54 9.51 7.25
N GLN A 186 -16.94 10.49 8.08
CA GLN A 186 -17.45 11.77 7.58
C GLN A 186 -16.38 12.60 6.85
N PRO A 187 -15.17 12.81 7.40
CA PRO A 187 -14.10 13.50 6.67
C PRO A 187 -13.70 12.82 5.35
N LEU A 188 -13.75 11.49 5.26
CA LEU A 188 -13.43 10.79 4.01
C LEU A 188 -14.57 10.90 2.99
N ARG A 189 -15.83 10.87 3.42
CA ARG A 189 -17.00 11.02 2.53
C ARG A 189 -17.06 12.37 1.80
N THR A 190 -16.43 13.41 2.32
CA THR A 190 -16.38 14.71 1.61
C THR A 190 -15.47 14.65 0.37
N ALA A 191 -14.48 13.76 0.35
CA ALA A 191 -13.56 13.58 -0.76
C ALA A 191 -13.85 12.30 -1.59
N ILE A 192 -14.43 11.27 -0.97
CA ILE A 192 -14.83 10.01 -1.60
C ILE A 192 -16.36 9.95 -1.57
N ALA A 193 -17.00 10.38 -2.66
CA ALA A 193 -18.45 10.59 -2.68
C ALA A 193 -19.25 9.28 -2.81
N THR A 194 -18.69 8.24 -3.43
CA THR A 194 -19.41 6.98 -3.71
C THR A 194 -18.52 5.76 -3.54
N THR A 195 -19.15 4.57 -3.44
CA THR A 195 -18.42 3.29 -3.43
C THR A 195 -17.65 3.04 -4.72
N ALA A 196 -18.15 3.50 -5.88
CA ALA A 196 -17.43 3.42 -7.14
C ALA A 196 -16.14 4.27 -7.14
N THR A 197 -16.14 5.41 -6.44
CA THR A 197 -14.95 6.25 -6.26
C THR A 197 -13.83 5.52 -5.51
N ILE A 198 -14.18 4.59 -4.60
CA ILE A 198 -13.18 3.76 -3.91
C ILE A 198 -12.43 2.91 -4.94
N GLN A 199 -13.12 2.19 -5.81
CA GLN A 199 -12.48 1.34 -6.81
C GLN A 199 -11.57 2.12 -7.76
N VAL A 200 -12.05 3.28 -8.24
CA VAL A 200 -11.25 4.19 -9.07
C VAL A 200 -10.00 4.65 -8.33
N MET A 201 -10.12 5.07 -7.07
CA MET A 201 -8.98 5.49 -6.24
C MET A 201 -7.95 4.37 -6.08
N TYR A 202 -8.39 3.13 -5.77
CA TYR A 202 -7.47 2.00 -5.63
C TYR A 202 -6.71 1.74 -6.93
N GLU A 203 -7.41 1.74 -8.06
CA GLU A 203 -6.78 1.54 -9.36
C GLU A 203 -5.79 2.69 -9.64
N GLU A 204 -6.22 3.95 -9.60
CA GLU A 204 -5.38 5.11 -9.92
C GLU A 204 -4.10 5.18 -9.07
N LYS A 205 -4.22 4.90 -7.77
CA LYS A 205 -3.09 4.97 -6.85
C LYS A 205 -2.19 3.74 -6.89
N LYS A 206 -2.66 2.60 -7.39
CA LYS A 206 -1.87 1.36 -7.44
C LYS A 206 -0.67 1.53 -8.39
N PRO A 207 0.57 1.34 -7.89
CA PRO A 207 1.72 1.33 -8.77
C PRO A 207 1.65 0.16 -9.74
N THR A 208 1.86 0.47 -11.01
CA THR A 208 2.13 -0.52 -12.06
C THR A 208 3.33 -0.04 -12.84
N CYS A 209 4.07 -0.96 -13.47
CA CYS A 209 5.22 -0.60 -14.32
C CYS A 209 4.85 0.52 -15.32
N ARG A 210 3.68 0.39 -15.97
CA ARG A 210 3.18 1.40 -16.92
C ARG A 210 2.92 2.75 -16.27
N LYS A 211 2.30 2.79 -15.08
CA LYS A 211 2.00 4.04 -14.38
C LYS A 211 3.28 4.71 -13.87
N VAL A 212 4.18 3.94 -13.24
CA VAL A 212 5.46 4.46 -12.74
C VAL A 212 6.33 5.00 -13.87
N LEU A 213 6.44 4.31 -15.01
CA LEU A 213 7.17 4.82 -16.18
C LEU A 213 6.57 6.11 -16.74
N LYS A 214 5.25 6.31 -16.65
CA LYS A 214 4.58 7.55 -17.08
C LYS A 214 4.83 8.73 -16.14
N LEU A 215 5.14 8.47 -14.88
CA LEU A 215 5.52 9.53 -13.93
C LEU A 215 6.90 10.09 -14.24
N ILE A 216 7.80 9.32 -14.86
CA ILE A 216 9.18 9.74 -15.12
C ILE A 216 9.21 10.84 -16.19
N GLU A 217 9.63 12.04 -15.78
CA GLU A 217 9.87 13.18 -16.68
C GLU A 217 11.37 13.49 -16.72
N ALA A 218 11.95 13.50 -17.91
CA ALA A 218 13.39 13.69 -18.08
C ALA A 218 13.70 14.37 -19.41
N THR A 219 14.72 15.23 -19.43
CA THR A 219 15.20 15.91 -20.63
C THR A 219 16.67 15.58 -20.92
N PRO A 220 17.01 14.34 -21.35
CA PRO A 220 18.40 13.94 -21.57
C PRO A 220 18.98 14.59 -22.83
N VAL A 221 20.08 15.32 -22.66
CA VAL A 221 20.80 16.05 -23.71
C VAL A 221 21.93 15.20 -24.28
N THR A 222 22.71 14.52 -23.44
CA THR A 222 23.90 13.77 -23.87
C THR A 222 23.62 12.28 -24.16
N PRO A 223 24.48 11.58 -24.94
CA PRO A 223 24.36 10.14 -25.12
C PRO A 223 24.41 9.35 -23.79
N ALA A 224 25.23 9.81 -22.85
CA ALA A 224 25.38 9.18 -21.53
C ALA A 224 24.08 9.30 -20.71
N GLU A 225 23.44 10.47 -20.70
CA GLU A 225 22.15 10.70 -20.04
C GLU A 225 21.04 9.86 -20.67
N LYS A 226 20.97 9.80 -22.00
CA LYS A 226 20.02 8.94 -22.72
C LYS A 226 20.21 7.47 -22.35
N GLN A 227 21.45 7.04 -22.17
CA GLN A 227 21.78 5.67 -21.78
C GLN A 227 21.40 5.37 -20.33
N ALA A 228 21.71 6.28 -19.40
CA ALA A 228 21.33 6.15 -18.00
C ALA A 228 19.80 6.11 -17.83
N LEU A 229 19.07 6.97 -18.54
CA LEU A 229 17.60 6.94 -18.54
C LEU A 229 17.05 5.62 -19.06
N ARG A 230 17.63 5.06 -20.13
CA ARG A 230 17.24 3.73 -20.64
C ARG A 230 17.46 2.64 -19.59
N PHE A 231 18.57 2.68 -18.87
CA PHE A 231 18.84 1.74 -17.78
C PHE A 231 17.85 1.87 -16.63
N LEU A 232 17.50 3.10 -16.21
CA LEU A 232 16.45 3.34 -15.20
C LEU A 232 15.10 2.78 -15.66
N GLN A 233 14.69 3.07 -16.89
CA GLN A 233 13.42 2.55 -17.43
C GLN A 233 13.43 1.03 -17.57
N GLN A 234 14.57 0.43 -17.93
CA GLN A 234 14.74 -1.02 -17.93
C GLN A 234 14.64 -1.59 -16.51
N TYR A 235 15.22 -0.93 -15.52
CA TYR A 235 15.12 -1.31 -14.12
C TYR A 235 13.66 -1.32 -13.65
N ILE A 236 12.92 -0.23 -13.88
CA ILE A 236 11.50 -0.13 -13.52
C ILE A 236 10.65 -1.22 -14.21
N ARG A 237 10.98 -1.61 -15.45
CA ARG A 237 10.30 -2.72 -16.14
C ARG A 237 10.55 -4.10 -15.53
N GLY A 238 11.66 -4.27 -14.82
CA GLY A 238 12.01 -5.51 -14.14
C GLY A 238 11.47 -5.63 -12.71
N LEU A 239 10.84 -4.58 -12.17
CA LEU A 239 10.31 -4.58 -10.81
C LEU A 239 8.95 -5.30 -10.73
N ASP A 240 8.79 -6.09 -9.68
CA ASP A 240 7.50 -6.62 -9.24
C ASP A 240 6.70 -5.57 -8.45
N GLU A 241 5.52 -5.93 -7.94
CA GLU A 241 4.68 -4.97 -7.20
C GLU A 241 5.37 -4.40 -5.96
N VAL A 242 6.12 -5.24 -5.22
CA VAL A 242 6.88 -4.83 -4.03
C VAL A 242 8.00 -3.86 -4.42
N GLY A 243 8.75 -4.18 -5.47
CA GLY A 243 9.82 -3.34 -6.02
C GLY A 243 9.31 -1.99 -6.50
N LEU A 244 8.15 -1.94 -7.17
CA LEU A 244 7.53 -0.69 -7.62
C LEU A 244 7.11 0.19 -6.44
N ARG A 245 6.54 -0.40 -5.38
CA ARG A 245 6.21 0.32 -4.13
C ARG A 245 7.46 0.90 -3.46
N ARG A 246 8.53 0.11 -3.35
CA ARG A 246 9.82 0.58 -2.79
C ARG A 246 10.42 1.70 -3.62
N PHE A 247 10.40 1.57 -4.94
CA PHE A 247 10.88 2.60 -5.85
C PHE A 247 10.09 3.91 -5.71
N LEU A 248 8.76 3.85 -5.70
CA LEU A 248 7.94 5.04 -5.50
C LEU A 248 8.21 5.69 -4.14
N ARG A 249 8.35 4.88 -3.08
CA ARG A 249 8.62 5.41 -1.74
C ARG A 249 9.97 6.11 -1.69
N PHE A 250 10.99 5.55 -2.34
CA PHE A 250 12.30 6.18 -2.47
C PHE A 250 12.22 7.53 -3.19
N VAL A 251 11.52 7.63 -4.32
CA VAL A 251 11.52 8.87 -5.12
C VAL A 251 10.46 9.90 -4.72
N THR A 252 9.43 9.53 -3.95
CA THR A 252 8.30 10.42 -3.61
C THR A 252 7.95 10.47 -2.12
N GLY A 253 8.52 9.58 -1.31
CA GLY A 253 8.07 9.34 0.07
C GLY A 253 6.79 8.50 0.16
N SER A 254 6.17 8.07 -0.93
CA SER A 254 4.92 7.30 -0.91
C SER A 254 5.08 5.97 -1.62
N ASP A 255 4.58 4.88 -1.05
CA ASP A 255 4.52 3.56 -1.70
C ASP A 255 3.32 3.42 -2.66
N VAL A 256 2.51 4.48 -2.80
CA VAL A 256 1.39 4.61 -3.72
C VAL A 256 1.51 5.89 -4.55
N ILE A 257 0.78 6.00 -5.66
CA ILE A 257 0.85 7.19 -6.52
C ILE A 257 0.12 8.37 -5.86
N CYS A 258 0.91 9.35 -5.42
CA CYS A 258 0.47 10.62 -4.82
C CYS A 258 1.09 11.86 -5.50
N VAL A 259 1.78 11.66 -6.63
CA VAL A 259 2.45 12.71 -7.40
C VAL A 259 2.00 12.67 -8.85
N THR A 260 2.12 13.79 -9.54
CA THR A 260 1.85 13.89 -10.98
C THR A 260 3.02 13.41 -11.83
N ASN A 261 4.24 13.61 -11.35
CA ASN A 261 5.47 13.31 -12.05
C ASN A 261 6.64 13.10 -11.06
N VAL A 262 7.71 12.50 -11.57
CA VAL A 262 9.01 12.36 -10.93
C VAL A 262 10.03 12.91 -11.91
N GLU A 263 10.62 14.06 -11.59
CA GLU A 263 11.62 14.70 -12.43
C GLU A 263 12.96 13.97 -12.29
N VAL A 264 13.59 13.60 -13.42
CA VAL A 264 14.93 13.01 -13.44
C VAL A 264 15.94 14.03 -13.90
N ILE A 265 16.86 14.37 -13.01
CA ILE A 265 17.99 15.26 -13.27
C ILE A 265 19.24 14.40 -13.38
N PHE A 266 20.11 14.70 -14.35
CA PHE A 266 21.32 13.93 -14.56
C PHE A 266 22.51 14.55 -13.85
N THR A 267 23.32 13.72 -13.21
CA THR A 267 24.54 14.15 -12.50
C THR A 267 25.78 13.43 -13.03
N ALA A 268 26.95 14.00 -12.77
CA ALA A 268 28.24 13.42 -13.15
C ALA A 268 28.90 12.65 -11.98
N LEU A 269 28.14 12.22 -10.97
CA LEU A 269 28.69 11.49 -9.83
C LEU A 269 29.35 10.19 -10.30
N GLU A 270 30.56 9.91 -9.83
CA GLU A 270 31.35 8.75 -10.23
C GLU A 270 32.13 8.13 -9.07
N GLY A 271 32.76 6.98 -9.31
CA GLY A 271 33.52 6.24 -8.30
C GLY A 271 32.65 5.88 -7.10
N LEU A 272 33.18 6.09 -5.89
CA LEU A 272 32.49 5.79 -4.63
C LEU A 272 31.34 6.76 -4.31
N ALA A 273 31.28 7.92 -4.97
CA ALA A 273 30.20 8.89 -4.79
C ALA A 273 28.99 8.59 -5.69
N ARG A 274 29.13 7.71 -6.68
CA ARG A 274 28.05 7.37 -7.60
C ARG A 274 26.93 6.64 -6.85
N ARG A 275 25.76 7.26 -6.87
CA ARG A 275 24.51 6.69 -6.40
C ARG A 275 23.33 7.49 -6.95
N PRO A 276 22.16 6.86 -7.13
CA PRO A 276 20.91 7.59 -7.27
C PRO A 276 20.61 8.35 -5.98
N ILE A 277 20.14 9.59 -6.08
CA ILE A 277 19.75 10.42 -4.92
C ILE A 277 18.33 10.92 -5.16
N ALA A 278 17.44 10.71 -4.19
CA ALA A 278 16.06 11.15 -4.29
C ALA A 278 15.78 12.33 -3.37
N HIS A 279 15.04 13.30 -3.88
CA HIS A 279 14.48 14.41 -3.13
C HIS A 279 12.96 14.23 -3.10
N THR A 280 12.47 13.49 -2.12
CA THR A 280 11.06 13.08 -2.00
C THR A 280 10.08 14.26 -1.96
N CYS A 281 10.52 15.40 -1.42
CA CYS A 281 9.75 16.64 -1.32
C CYS A 281 9.44 17.26 -2.69
N GLY A 282 10.42 17.25 -3.60
CA GLY A 282 10.26 17.73 -4.98
C GLY A 282 9.83 16.64 -5.95
N SER A 283 9.81 15.37 -5.51
CA SER A 283 9.69 14.21 -6.40
C SER A 283 10.78 14.22 -7.48
N VAL A 284 12.02 14.49 -7.08
CA VAL A 284 13.18 14.59 -7.99
C VAL A 284 14.10 13.39 -7.75
N LEU A 285 14.59 12.79 -8.82
CA LEU A 285 15.62 11.75 -8.82
C LEU A 285 16.85 12.27 -9.55
N GLU A 286 17.94 12.45 -8.81
CA GLU A 286 19.27 12.61 -9.39
C GLU A 286 19.81 11.26 -9.86
N LEU A 287 20.01 11.14 -11.16
CA LEU A 287 20.49 9.93 -11.82
C LEU A 287 21.89 10.16 -12.40
N PRO A 288 22.94 9.51 -11.86
CA PRO A 288 24.27 9.60 -12.46
C PRO A 288 24.27 9.13 -13.92
N CYS A 289 24.81 9.95 -14.83
CA CYS A 289 24.97 9.59 -16.24
C CYS A 289 26.23 8.76 -16.51
N THR A 290 26.97 8.41 -15.46
CA THR A 290 28.28 7.74 -15.49
C THR A 290 28.18 6.20 -15.43
N TYR A 291 26.96 5.63 -15.43
CA TYR A 291 26.76 4.19 -15.52
C TYR A 291 27.26 3.64 -16.85
N LYS A 292 28.19 2.67 -16.79
CA LYS A 292 28.75 2.04 -17.99
C LYS A 292 27.91 0.88 -18.49
N SER A 293 27.06 0.32 -17.63
CA SER A 293 26.22 -0.82 -17.94
C SER A 293 24.95 -0.87 -17.08
N TYR A 294 23.92 -1.56 -17.57
CA TYR A 294 22.68 -1.80 -16.81
C TYR A 294 22.93 -2.51 -15.46
N PRO A 295 23.78 -3.56 -15.37
CA PRO A 295 24.09 -4.19 -14.09
C PRO A 295 24.62 -3.25 -13.01
N GLU A 296 25.42 -2.23 -13.36
CA GLU A 296 25.91 -1.24 -12.40
C GLU A 296 24.75 -0.43 -11.79
N LEU A 297 23.85 0.10 -12.62
CA LEU A 297 22.67 0.82 -12.15
C LEU A 297 21.77 -0.08 -11.32
N ARG A 298 21.55 -1.32 -11.77
CA ARG A 298 20.67 -2.26 -11.08
C ARG A 298 21.16 -2.56 -9.66
N VAL A 299 22.44 -2.86 -9.48
CA VAL A 299 23.02 -3.15 -8.16
C VAL A 299 22.93 -1.95 -7.23
N GLU A 300 23.26 -0.74 -7.72
CA GLU A 300 23.15 0.47 -6.89
C GLU A 300 21.69 0.79 -6.52
N MET A 301 20.75 0.67 -7.45
CA MET A 301 19.32 0.82 -7.15
C MET A 301 18.83 -0.23 -6.14
N GLU A 302 19.18 -1.50 -6.32
CA GLU A 302 18.82 -2.57 -5.37
C GLU A 302 19.37 -2.28 -3.97
N ASN A 303 20.63 -1.85 -3.86
CA ASN A 303 21.23 -1.49 -2.57
C ASN A 303 20.48 -0.33 -1.90
N VAL A 304 20.15 0.72 -2.65
CA VAL A 304 19.40 1.88 -2.13
C VAL A 304 17.98 1.51 -1.72
N LEU A 305 17.27 0.69 -2.51
CA LEU A 305 15.90 0.30 -2.20
C LEU A 305 15.77 -0.77 -1.11
N THR A 306 16.86 -1.49 -0.80
CA THR A 306 16.89 -2.52 0.26
C THR A 306 17.49 -2.04 1.56
N SER A 307 18.31 -0.98 1.54
CA SER A 307 18.71 -0.29 2.75
C SER A 307 17.50 0.41 3.36
N ASN A 308 16.90 -0.17 4.39
CA ASN A 308 15.88 0.50 5.24
C ASN A 308 16.42 1.78 5.95
N TYR A 309 17.66 2.18 5.66
CA TYR A 309 18.28 3.43 6.01
C TYR A 309 18.35 4.30 4.76
N TYR A 310 17.42 5.25 4.64
CA TYR A 310 17.59 6.35 3.70
C TYR A 310 18.74 7.21 4.23
N ILE A 311 19.97 6.94 3.79
CA ILE A 311 21.08 7.88 4.00
C ILE A 311 20.79 9.09 3.12
N MET A 312 19.98 10.01 3.63
CA MET A 312 19.74 11.33 3.09
C MET A 312 20.80 12.25 3.69
N ASP A 313 21.79 12.60 2.86
CA ASP A 313 22.88 13.55 3.07
C ASP A 313 23.56 13.60 4.46
N ILE A 314 24.76 13.01 4.51
CA ILE A 314 25.83 13.53 5.38
C ILE A 314 26.55 14.62 4.56
N VAL A 315 26.23 15.87 4.89
CA VAL A 315 27.15 17.02 4.72
C VAL A 315 27.54 17.52 6.11
#